data_AF-A0A8D8NXS1-F1
#
_entry.id   AF-A0A8D8NXS1-F1
#
_cell.length_a   1.000
_cell.length_b   1.000
_cell.length_c   1.000
_cell.angle_alpha   90.00
_cell.angle_beta   90.00
_cell.angle_gamma   90.00
#
_symmetry.space_group_name_H-M   'P 1'
#
loop_
_entity.id
_entity.type
_entity.pdbx_description
1 polymer ?
#
loop_
_entity_poly.entity_id
_entity_poly.type
_entity_poly.pdbx_seq_one_letter_code
_entity_poly.pdbx_strand_id
1 'polypeptide(L)'
;EQWSNDSRLAFVPFTNLQLLQNLQECIDILQLAPDIVSAIARNGILSHPKGRCLFRCFLIRSGLYSDSAGPILDRINVQCLSGYGQELNVQNVESCVVKLRRECRLDKCSLTARVVVECLQVKLDITPSGVGFLPYGVYFQFYPRTAAALIKYKLGLGGLK
;
A
#
# COMPACT_ATOMS: atom_id res chain seq x y z
N GLU A 1 32.72 3.45 -29.90
CA GLU A 1 31.86 4.08 -28.88
C GLU A 1 30.53 3.34 -28.82
N GLN A 2 30.14 2.77 -27.67
CA GLN A 2 28.74 2.36 -27.47
C GLN A 2 28.47 2.22 -25.96
N TRP A 3 28.21 3.35 -25.31
CA TRP A 3 27.65 3.37 -23.96
C TRP A 3 26.18 2.96 -24.02
N SER A 4 25.92 1.67 -23.82
CA SER A 4 24.60 1.17 -23.45
C SER A 4 24.37 1.42 -21.96
N ASN A 5 24.22 2.70 -21.57
CA ASN A 5 23.68 3.07 -20.27
C ASN A 5 22.16 2.89 -20.30
N ASP A 6 21.69 1.64 -20.24
CA ASP A 6 20.32 1.37 -19.77
C ASP A 6 20.38 1.31 -18.24
N SER A 7 20.52 2.50 -17.63
CA SER A 7 20.19 2.66 -16.22
C SER A 7 18.68 2.51 -16.08
N ARG A 8 18.19 1.26 -16.06
CA ARG A 8 16.92 0.95 -15.42
C ARG A 8 17.03 1.48 -14.00
N LEU A 9 16.49 2.68 -13.77
CA LEU A 9 16.52 3.33 -12.46
C LEU A 9 15.97 2.33 -11.44
N ALA A 10 16.86 1.79 -10.60
CA ALA A 10 16.48 0.86 -9.56
C ALA A 10 15.48 1.57 -8.64
N PHE A 11 14.40 0.88 -8.27
CA PHE A 11 13.45 1.43 -7.32
C PHE A 11 14.12 1.60 -5.96
N VAL A 12 14.12 2.83 -5.45
CA VAL A 12 14.60 3.14 -4.10
C VAL A 12 13.40 3.09 -3.16
N PRO A 13 13.42 2.22 -2.13
CA PRO A 13 12.33 2.16 -1.17
C PRO A 13 12.19 3.49 -0.43
N PHE A 14 10.96 3.95 -0.30
CA PHE A 14 10.61 5.11 0.49
C PHE A 14 10.88 4.83 1.98
N THR A 15 11.40 5.85 2.65
CA THR A 15 11.51 5.86 4.11
C THR A 15 10.14 6.01 4.77
N ASN A 16 10.04 5.67 6.06
CA ASN A 16 8.81 5.88 6.82
C ASN A 16 8.32 7.32 6.75
N LEU A 17 9.21 8.31 6.84
CA LEU A 17 8.82 9.72 6.77
C LEU A 17 8.21 10.07 5.41
N GLN A 18 8.79 9.59 4.31
CA GLN A 18 8.25 9.87 2.98
C GLN A 18 6.91 9.17 2.74
N LEU A 19 6.71 7.97 3.30
CA LEU A 19 5.40 7.29 3.23
C LEU A 19 4.34 8.06 4.03
N LEU A 20 4.68 8.61 5.19
CA LEU A 20 3.77 9.45 5.96
C LEU A 20 3.44 10.76 5.25
N GLN A 21 4.42 11.37 4.57
CA GLN A 21 4.20 12.52 3.70
C GLN A 21 3.24 12.18 2.55
N ASN A 22 3.47 11.07 1.84
CA ASN A 22 2.57 10.60 0.78
C ASN A 22 1.14 10.37 1.30
N LEU A 23 0.98 9.83 2.51
CA LEU A 23 -0.34 9.66 3.13
C LEU A 23 -1.00 11.03 3.39
N GLN A 24 -0.27 11.97 4.00
CA GLN A 24 -0.79 13.29 4.32
C GLN A 24 -1.20 14.04 3.05
N GLU A 25 -0.36 14.04 2.01
CA GLU A 25 -0.72 14.66 0.74
C GLU A 25 -1.99 14.06 0.12
N CYS A 26 -2.20 12.75 0.29
CA CYS A 26 -3.42 12.10 -0.17
C CYS A 26 -4.66 12.49 0.63
N ILE A 27 -4.52 12.71 1.95
CA ILE A 27 -5.59 13.29 2.79
C ILE A 27 -5.97 14.67 2.26
N ASP A 28 -4.98 15.49 1.93
CA ASP A 28 -5.17 16.86 1.45
C ASP A 28 -5.82 16.90 0.06
N ILE A 29 -5.35 16.07 -0.88
CA ILE A 29 -5.88 15.98 -2.25
C ILE A 29 -7.33 15.51 -2.27
N LEU A 30 -7.65 14.53 -1.43
CA LEU A 30 -9.01 14.02 -1.29
C LEU A 30 -9.88 14.90 -0.40
N GLN A 31 -9.30 15.96 0.17
CA GLN A 31 -9.96 16.93 1.06
C GLN A 31 -10.74 16.21 2.17
N LEU A 32 -10.08 15.24 2.82
CA LEU A 32 -10.74 14.45 3.86
C LEU A 32 -10.84 15.27 5.15
N ALA A 33 -12.06 15.42 5.63
CA ALA A 33 -12.32 16.06 6.91
C ALA A 33 -11.70 15.24 8.08
N PRO A 34 -11.20 15.89 9.15
CA PRO A 34 -10.51 15.20 10.24
C PRO A 34 -11.34 14.11 10.95
N ASP A 35 -12.65 14.28 11.03
CA ASP A 35 -13.61 13.31 11.58
C ASP A 35 -13.67 12.04 10.72
N ILE A 36 -13.66 12.19 9.39
CA ILE A 36 -13.59 11.09 8.44
C ILE A 36 -12.26 10.34 8.58
N VAL A 37 -11.14 11.05 8.64
CA VAL A 37 -9.82 10.42 8.82
C VAL A 37 -9.76 9.66 10.14
N SER A 38 -10.32 10.24 11.21
CA SER A 38 -10.42 9.59 12.52
C SER A 38 -11.30 8.32 12.47
N ALA A 39 -12.42 8.36 11.75
CA ALA A 39 -13.28 7.20 11.56
C ALA A 39 -12.60 6.09 10.74
N ILE A 40 -11.87 6.45 9.68
CA ILE A 40 -11.06 5.54 8.87
C ILE A 40 -9.97 4.89 9.74
N ALA A 41 -9.28 5.66 10.58
CA ALA A 41 -8.24 5.13 11.47
C ALA A 41 -8.81 4.16 12.53
N ARG A 42 -10.00 4.44 13.06
CA ARG A 42 -10.65 3.55 14.06
C ARG A 42 -11.20 2.26 13.44
N ASN A 43 -11.80 2.35 12.26
CA ASN A 43 -12.56 1.25 11.67
C ASN A 43 -11.78 0.46 10.60
N GLY A 44 -10.56 0.89 10.28
CA GLY A 44 -9.71 0.33 9.24
C GLY A 44 -9.92 1.01 7.89
N ILE A 45 -8.83 1.20 7.14
CA ILE A 45 -8.81 2.09 5.97
C ILE A 45 -9.74 1.64 4.84
N LEU A 46 -9.95 0.33 4.68
CA LEU A 46 -10.78 -0.23 3.60
C LEU A 46 -12.27 -0.31 3.95
N SER A 47 -12.63 -0.05 5.21
CA SER A 47 -14.02 -0.10 5.69
C SER A 47 -14.90 1.01 5.11
N HIS A 48 -14.29 2.15 4.76
CA HIS A 48 -14.99 3.35 4.30
C HIS A 48 -14.67 3.63 2.82
N PRO A 49 -15.64 4.06 1.97
CA PRO A 49 -15.38 4.38 0.56
C PRO A 49 -14.27 5.41 0.36
N LYS A 50 -14.29 6.52 1.13
CA LYS A 50 -13.21 7.52 1.14
C LYS A 50 -11.86 6.93 1.57
N GLY A 51 -11.86 5.94 2.48
CA GLY A 51 -10.65 5.27 2.92
C GLY A 51 -10.06 4.36 1.83
N ARG A 52 -10.90 3.67 1.03
CA ARG A 52 -10.43 2.94 -0.16
C ARG A 52 -9.75 3.86 -1.16
N CYS A 53 -10.31 5.06 -1.36
CA CYS A 53 -9.69 6.06 -2.25
C CYS A 53 -8.41 6.65 -1.67
N LEU A 54 -8.36 6.90 -0.35
CA LEU A 54 -7.14 7.29 0.36
C LEU A 54 -6.05 6.25 0.16
N PHE A 55 -6.39 4.97 0.29
CA PHE A 55 -5.44 3.89 0.09
C PHE A 55 -4.91 3.82 -1.35
N ARG A 56 -5.81 3.90 -2.34
CA ARG A 56 -5.42 3.94 -3.75
C ARG A 56 -4.47 5.10 -4.03
N CYS A 57 -4.78 6.31 -3.52
CA CYS A 57 -3.90 7.47 -3.66
C CYS A 57 -2.52 7.20 -3.06
N PHE A 58 -2.47 6.69 -1.83
CA PHE A 58 -1.22 6.38 -1.14
C PHE A 58 -0.34 5.41 -1.93
N LEU A 59 -0.91 4.32 -2.46
CA LEU A 59 -0.16 3.33 -3.23
C LEU A 59 0.37 3.88 -4.56
N ILE A 60 -0.42 4.73 -5.24
CA ILE A 60 0.01 5.38 -6.49
C ILE A 60 1.15 6.37 -6.20
N ARG A 61 1.01 7.20 -5.17
CA ARG A 61 2.03 8.16 -4.72
C ARG A 61 3.33 7.49 -4.29
N SER A 62 3.22 6.33 -3.66
CA SER A 62 4.38 5.53 -3.25
C SER A 62 4.97 4.71 -4.41
N GLY A 63 4.42 4.83 -5.63
CA GLY A 63 4.90 4.13 -6.80
C GLY A 63 4.71 2.61 -6.76
N LEU A 64 3.83 2.11 -5.89
CA LEU A 64 3.57 0.69 -5.67
C LEU A 64 2.38 0.16 -6.47
N TYR A 65 1.58 1.06 -7.06
CA TYR A 65 0.39 0.71 -7.81
C TYR A 65 0.17 1.67 -8.97
N SER A 66 -0.46 1.18 -10.04
CA SER A 66 -1.02 2.01 -11.12
C SER A 66 -2.40 1.51 -11.50
N ASP A 67 -3.28 2.40 -11.96
CA ASP A 67 -4.61 1.98 -12.45
C ASP A 67 -4.51 1.01 -13.64
N SER A 68 -3.53 1.21 -14.52
CA SER A 68 -3.36 0.47 -15.76
C SER A 68 -2.71 -0.90 -15.55
N ALA A 69 -1.66 -1.01 -14.75
CA ALA A 69 -0.96 -2.28 -14.50
C ALA A 69 -1.42 -3.00 -13.22
N GLY A 70 -1.99 -2.27 -12.26
CA GLY A 70 -2.27 -2.81 -10.93
C GLY A 70 -1.05 -2.69 -10.01
N PRO A 71 -0.83 -3.64 -9.09
CA PRO A 71 0.32 -3.62 -8.19
C PRO A 71 1.64 -3.82 -8.94
N ILE A 72 2.67 -3.06 -8.58
CA ILE A 72 4.00 -3.15 -9.19
C ILE A 72 4.87 -4.05 -8.28
N LEU A 73 4.86 -5.36 -8.56
CA LEU A 73 5.34 -6.38 -7.63
C LEU A 73 6.82 -6.25 -7.28
N ASP A 74 7.68 -5.91 -8.23
CA ASP A 74 9.11 -5.68 -7.96
C ASP A 74 9.32 -4.58 -6.91
N ARG A 75 8.53 -3.51 -6.98
CA ARG A 75 8.62 -2.39 -6.04
C ARG A 75 8.03 -2.74 -4.69
N ILE A 76 6.94 -3.50 -4.66
CA ILE A 76 6.31 -3.99 -3.42
C ILE A 76 7.26 -4.94 -2.69
N ASN A 77 7.93 -5.85 -3.43
CA ASN A 77 8.93 -6.74 -2.87
C ASN A 77 10.05 -5.93 -2.19
N VAL A 78 10.60 -4.93 -2.88
CA VAL A 78 11.66 -4.07 -2.32
C VAL A 78 11.19 -3.21 -1.15
N GLN A 79 10.00 -2.61 -1.23
CA GLN A 79 9.48 -1.71 -0.20
C GLN A 79 9.04 -2.42 1.08
N CYS A 80 8.47 -3.62 0.96
CA CYS A 80 7.73 -4.26 2.05
C CYS A 80 8.23 -5.64 2.45
N LEU A 81 8.84 -6.41 1.54
CA LEU A 81 9.14 -7.84 1.77
C LEU A 81 10.64 -8.15 1.84
N SER A 82 11.50 -7.28 1.29
CA SER A 82 12.95 -7.41 1.39
C SER A 82 13.38 -7.54 2.86
N GLY A 83 14.10 -8.63 3.15
CA GLY A 83 14.55 -8.98 4.50
C GLY A 83 13.67 -9.97 5.26
N TYR A 84 12.52 -10.38 4.70
CA TYR A 84 11.55 -11.25 5.39
C TYR A 84 11.35 -12.63 4.75
N GLY A 85 12.13 -12.95 3.71
CA GLY A 85 12.10 -14.27 3.07
C GLY A 85 10.78 -14.62 2.37
N GLN A 86 9.94 -13.61 2.09
CA GLN A 86 8.70 -13.78 1.33
C GLN A 86 8.86 -13.21 -0.08
N GLU A 87 8.43 -13.98 -1.06
CA GLU A 87 8.30 -13.54 -2.45
C GLU A 87 6.84 -13.69 -2.89
N LEU A 88 6.33 -12.66 -3.55
CA LEU A 88 5.01 -12.73 -4.17
C LEU A 88 5.08 -13.64 -5.41
N ASN A 89 4.15 -14.59 -5.51
CA ASN A 89 4.00 -15.37 -6.73
C ASN A 89 3.36 -14.47 -7.81
N VAL A 90 4.18 -13.95 -8.72
CA VAL A 90 3.80 -13.00 -9.77
C VAL A 90 2.62 -13.50 -10.60
N GLN A 91 2.69 -14.74 -11.08
CA GLN A 91 1.64 -15.34 -11.94
C GLN A 91 0.29 -15.42 -11.22
N ASN A 92 0.30 -15.79 -9.93
CA ASN A 92 -0.91 -15.86 -9.12
C ASN A 92 -1.51 -14.47 -8.86
N VAL A 93 -0.68 -13.46 -8.64
CA VAL A 93 -1.15 -12.08 -8.43
C VAL A 93 -1.73 -11.52 -9.72
N GLU A 94 -1.04 -11.67 -10.85
CA GLU A 94 -1.50 -11.15 -12.15
C GLU A 94 -2.82 -11.80 -12.58
N SER A 95 -2.93 -13.13 -12.48
CA SER A 95 -4.17 -13.84 -12.81
C SER A 95 -5.34 -13.40 -11.92
N CYS A 96 -5.10 -13.17 -10.62
CA CYS A 96 -6.09 -12.61 -9.70
C CYS A 96 -6.52 -11.19 -10.11
N VAL A 97 -5.59 -10.30 -10.45
CA VAL A 97 -5.89 -8.92 -10.88
C VAL A 97 -6.72 -8.92 -12.16
N VAL A 98 -6.37 -9.76 -13.14
CA VAL A 98 -7.13 -9.90 -14.39
C VAL A 98 -8.56 -10.36 -14.12
N LYS A 99 -8.75 -11.32 -13.19
CA LYS A 99 -10.09 -11.77 -12.78
C LYS A 99 -10.92 -10.63 -12.19
N LEU A 100 -10.36 -9.89 -11.23
CA LEU A 100 -11.08 -8.77 -10.58
C LEU A 100 -11.43 -7.65 -11.56
N ARG A 101 -10.56 -7.35 -12.52
CA ARG A 101 -10.81 -6.32 -13.54
C ARG A 101 -11.97 -6.63 -14.47
N ARG A 102 -12.31 -7.90 -14.66
CA ARG A 102 -13.45 -8.33 -15.47
C ARG A 102 -14.78 -8.16 -14.74
N GLU A 103 -14.76 -7.91 -13.43
CA GLU A 103 -15.98 -7.67 -12.66
C GLU A 103 -16.52 -6.26 -12.95
N CYS A 104 -17.65 -6.19 -13.65
CA CYS A 104 -18.16 -4.98 -14.32
C CYS A 104 -18.74 -3.88 -13.40
N ARG A 105 -18.36 -3.82 -12.10
CA ARG A 105 -19.04 -2.95 -11.11
C ARG A 105 -18.14 -2.26 -10.10
N LEU A 106 -16.82 -2.41 -10.18
CA LEU A 106 -15.91 -1.81 -9.20
C LEU A 106 -15.40 -0.46 -9.69
N ASP A 107 -15.63 0.60 -8.91
CA ASP A 107 -14.86 1.83 -9.06
C ASP A 107 -13.37 1.56 -8.78
N LYS A 108 -12.50 2.44 -9.27
CA LYS A 108 -11.05 2.26 -9.15
C LYS A 108 -10.59 2.10 -7.70
N CYS A 109 -11.18 2.80 -6.74
CA CYS A 109 -10.80 2.70 -5.33
C CYS A 109 -11.19 1.33 -4.75
N SER A 110 -12.42 0.88 -5.03
CA SER A 110 -12.88 -0.45 -4.61
C SER A 110 -12.10 -1.58 -5.28
N LEU A 111 -11.73 -1.42 -6.55
CA LEU A 111 -10.88 -2.37 -7.27
C LEU A 111 -9.48 -2.46 -6.62
N THR A 112 -8.82 -1.32 -6.34
CA THR A 112 -7.52 -1.33 -5.67
C THR A 112 -7.60 -1.99 -4.29
N ALA A 113 -8.62 -1.68 -3.50
CA ALA A 113 -8.83 -2.29 -2.19
C ALA A 113 -8.92 -3.84 -2.29
N ARG A 114 -9.73 -4.35 -3.22
CA ARG A 114 -9.89 -5.79 -3.43
C ARG A 114 -8.61 -6.44 -3.96
N VAL A 115 -7.93 -5.82 -4.91
CA VAL A 115 -6.66 -6.34 -5.43
C VAL A 115 -5.64 -6.54 -4.30
N VAL A 116 -5.51 -5.57 -3.40
CA VAL A 116 -4.54 -5.69 -2.30
C VAL A 116 -4.93 -6.76 -1.29
N VAL A 117 -6.21 -6.86 -0.93
CA VAL A 117 -6.68 -7.86 0.05
C VAL A 117 -6.70 -9.27 -0.54
N GLU A 118 -7.20 -9.43 -1.76
CA GLU A 118 -7.45 -10.75 -2.35
C GLU A 118 -6.24 -11.28 -3.12
N CYS A 119 -5.55 -10.42 -3.87
CA CYS A 119 -4.43 -10.85 -4.70
C CYS A 119 -3.10 -10.80 -3.94
N LEU A 120 -2.88 -9.76 -3.12
CA LEU A 120 -1.64 -9.59 -2.36
C LEU A 120 -1.74 -10.09 -0.90
N GLN A 121 -2.95 -10.30 -0.37
CA GLN A 121 -3.19 -10.72 1.02
C GLN A 121 -2.54 -9.79 2.05
N VAL A 122 -2.64 -8.50 1.76
CA VAL A 122 -2.15 -7.44 2.63
C VAL A 122 -3.34 -6.74 3.27
N LYS A 123 -3.28 -6.56 4.58
CA LYS A 123 -4.15 -5.62 5.30
C LYS A 123 -3.37 -4.35 5.56
N LEU A 124 -3.96 -3.21 5.19
CA LEU A 124 -3.46 -1.91 5.62
C LEU A 124 -4.34 -1.38 6.75
N ASP A 125 -3.71 -0.87 7.80
CA ASP A 125 -4.36 -0.07 8.83
C ASP A 125 -3.63 1.27 8.99
N ILE A 126 -4.38 2.32 9.33
CA ILE A 126 -3.84 3.61 9.74
C ILE A 126 -4.14 3.74 11.23
N THR A 127 -3.13 3.98 12.07
CA THR A 127 -3.35 4.24 13.50
C THR A 127 -2.91 5.64 13.86
N PRO A 128 -3.42 6.23 14.95
CA PRO A 128 -2.81 7.41 15.52
C PRO A 128 -1.30 7.16 15.77
N SER A 129 -0.43 8.06 15.34
CA SER A 129 1.04 7.94 15.52
C SER A 129 1.53 8.58 16.82
N GLY A 130 0.71 9.41 17.47
CA GLY A 130 1.10 10.12 18.70
C GLY A 130 2.17 11.20 18.49
N VAL A 131 2.51 11.53 17.24
CA VAL A 131 3.48 12.56 16.88
C VAL A 131 2.71 13.82 16.49
N GLY A 132 2.92 14.95 17.18
CA GLY A 132 2.05 16.12 17.07
C GLY A 132 1.85 16.69 15.65
N PHE A 133 2.86 16.56 14.77
CA PHE A 133 2.80 17.02 13.38
C PHE A 133 2.45 15.92 12.36
N LEU A 134 2.39 14.66 12.79
CA LEU A 134 1.96 13.52 11.99
C LEU A 134 0.89 12.80 12.81
N PRO A 135 -0.40 13.08 12.61
CA PRO A 135 -1.45 12.54 13.46
C PRO A 135 -1.64 11.03 13.26
N TYR A 136 -1.20 10.47 12.13
CA TYR A 136 -1.36 9.06 11.79
C TYR A 136 -0.08 8.36 11.30
N GLY A 137 0.04 7.07 11.62
CA GLY A 137 1.04 6.12 11.12
C GLY A 137 0.40 5.04 10.22
N VAL A 138 1.19 4.41 9.36
CA VAL A 138 0.71 3.41 8.39
C VAL A 138 1.20 2.02 8.79
N TYR A 139 0.34 1.00 8.75
CA TYR A 139 0.70 -0.36 9.12
C TYR A 139 0.29 -1.34 8.04
N PHE A 140 1.25 -2.11 7.54
CA PHE A 140 1.01 -3.19 6.61
C PHE A 140 1.08 -4.52 7.34
N GLN A 141 0.08 -5.36 7.19
CA GLN A 141 0.08 -6.71 7.73
C GLN A 141 -0.04 -7.70 6.58
N PHE A 142 0.98 -8.55 6.42
CA PHE A 142 1.04 -9.58 5.39
C PHE A 142 0.59 -10.90 5.99
N TYR A 143 -0.36 -11.56 5.31
CA TYR A 143 -0.89 -12.86 5.70
C TYR A 143 -0.29 -13.93 4.77
N PRO A 144 0.79 -14.63 5.18
CA PRO A 144 1.36 -15.67 4.34
C PRO A 144 0.36 -16.83 4.15
N ARG A 145 0.24 -17.36 2.92
CA ARG A 145 -0.65 -18.52 2.64
C ARG A 145 -0.23 -19.82 3.34
N THR A 146 1.04 -19.92 3.74
CA THR A 146 1.67 -21.17 4.20
C THR A 146 2.34 -21.08 5.56
N ALA A 147 2.48 -19.89 6.15
CA ALA A 147 3.10 -19.73 7.46
C ALA A 147 2.06 -19.39 8.54
N ALA A 148 2.18 -20.00 9.71
CA ALA A 148 1.29 -19.80 10.84
C ALA A 148 1.43 -18.42 11.52
N ALA A 149 2.36 -17.57 11.06
CA ALA A 149 2.69 -16.29 11.68
C ALA A 149 2.30 -15.11 10.79
N LEU A 150 1.53 -14.19 11.37
CA LEU A 150 1.20 -12.88 10.79
C LEU A 150 2.41 -11.97 10.85
N ILE A 151 2.86 -11.41 9.71
CA ILE A 151 3.92 -10.40 9.73
C ILE A 151 3.30 -9.01 9.76
N LYS A 152 3.50 -8.27 10.85
CA LYS A 152 3.06 -6.89 11.03
C LYS A 152 4.23 -5.94 10.79
N TYR A 153 4.04 -4.99 9.89
CA TYR A 153 4.97 -3.93 9.55
C TYR A 153 4.36 -2.60 9.97
N LYS A 154 5.10 -1.86 10.80
CA LYS A 154 4.76 -0.48 11.17
C LYS A 154 5.62 0.47 10.35
N LEU A 155 4.98 1.26 9.50
CA LEU A 155 5.57 2.45 8.91
C LEU A 155 5.25 3.64 9.82
N GLY A 156 6.21 3.98 10.66
CA GLY A 156 6.13 5.08 11.62
C GLY A 156 7.50 5.37 12.24
N LEU A 157 7.65 6.52 12.90
CA LEU A 157 8.89 6.95 13.60
C LEU A 157 9.28 6.10 14.82
N GLY A 158 8.84 4.84 14.87
CA GLY A 158 9.16 3.89 15.93
C GLY A 158 9.54 2.56 15.31
N GLY A 159 10.74 2.51 14.74
CA GLY A 159 11.52 1.27 14.76
C GLY A 159 12.00 1.12 16.20
N LEU A 160 11.39 0.21 16.96
CA LEU A 160 11.96 -0.25 18.21
C LEU A 160 12.00 -1.77 18.12
N LYS A 161 13.22 -2.24 17.84
CA LYS A 161 13.83 -3.54 18.12
C LYS A 161 12.96 -4.79 17.96
#